data_AF-A0AA90ZAQ4-F1
#
_entry.id   AF-A0AA90ZAQ4-F1
#
_cell.length_a   1.000
_cell.length_b   1.000
_cell.length_c   1.000
_cell.angle_alpha   90.00
_cell.angle_beta   90.00
_cell.angle_gamma   90.00
#
_symmetry.space_group_name_H-M   'P 1'
#
loop_
_entity.id
_entity.type
_entity.pdbx_description
1 polymer ?
#
loop_
_entity_poly.entity_id
_entity_poly.type
_entity_poly.pdbx_seq_one_letter_code
_entity_poly.pdbx_strand_id
1 'polypeptide(L)'
;MTIQPKYQELLLDEDVRRWFENLKAKSVLMATVVLKNLGHYCELTHTNPREILNKAKSNDKDFRYEFADFVRDMGNKGKAGSYITRFKKVILSWLKFNGISLQLAFSISGENETPTIANEKFLCNEELARILRKATSRGRVVIAMMAFSGLRPESLGNYEGTDGLRLGDIKELKLSVRYNSIRFLLL
;
A
#
# COMPACT_ATOMS: atom_id res chain seq x y z
N MET A 1 20.03 -7.04 2.55
CA MET A 1 19.79 -5.56 2.57
C MET A 1 18.38 -5.31 3.03
N THR A 2 18.20 -4.82 4.26
CA THR A 2 16.93 -4.24 4.70
C THR A 2 16.80 -2.90 3.98
N ILE A 3 15.96 -2.86 2.94
CA ILE A 3 15.64 -1.61 2.24
C ILE A 3 14.97 -0.71 3.27
N GLN A 4 15.64 0.36 3.70
CA GLN A 4 14.97 1.37 4.52
C GLN A 4 13.80 1.95 3.71
N PRO A 5 12.57 1.92 4.24
CA PRO A 5 11.43 2.49 3.56
C PRO A 5 11.68 3.98 3.27
N LYS A 6 11.56 4.38 2.00
CA LYS A 6 11.62 5.78 1.57
C LYS A 6 10.71 6.64 2.47
N TYR A 7 11.19 7.82 2.88
CA TYR A 7 10.51 8.82 3.74
C TYR A 7 10.41 8.50 5.24
N GLN A 8 11.14 7.51 5.76
CA GLN A 8 11.19 7.28 7.21
C GLN A 8 11.69 8.50 8.01
N GLU A 9 12.54 9.33 7.41
CA GLU A 9 13.04 10.56 8.04
C GLU A 9 11.92 11.54 8.40
N LEU A 10 10.75 11.48 7.75
CA LEU A 10 9.60 12.29 8.14
C LEU A 10 9.10 11.97 9.56
N LEU A 11 9.41 10.79 10.09
CA LEU A 11 9.06 10.40 11.47
C LEU A 11 9.96 11.07 12.52
N LEU A 12 11.02 11.78 12.11
CA LEU A 12 11.77 12.67 12.99
C LEU A 12 10.93 13.88 13.41
N ASP A 13 9.93 14.26 12.60
CA ASP A 13 8.91 15.22 12.99
C ASP A 13 7.91 14.58 13.96
N GLU A 14 7.72 15.22 15.11
CA GLU A 14 6.89 14.66 16.18
C GLU A 14 5.41 14.57 15.81
N ASP A 15 4.86 15.55 15.08
CA ASP A 15 3.46 15.55 14.68
C ASP A 15 3.20 14.46 13.65
N VAL A 16 4.12 14.31 12.69
CA VAL A 16 4.06 13.22 11.68
C VAL A 16 4.16 11.86 12.35
N ARG A 17 5.07 11.70 13.34
CA ARG A 17 5.21 10.46 14.10
C ARG A 17 3.95 10.12 14.88
N ARG A 18 3.35 11.09 15.57
CA ARG A 18 2.08 10.89 16.32
C ARG A 18 0.94 10.49 15.39
N TRP A 19 0.83 11.14 14.23
CA TRP A 19 -0.14 10.77 13.21
C TRP A 19 0.09 9.36 12.65
N PHE A 20 1.34 9.01 12.36
CA PHE A 20 1.71 7.69 11.88
C PHE A 20 1.35 6.59 12.88
N GLU A 21 1.70 6.74 14.16
CA GLU A 21 1.37 5.76 15.20
C GLU A 21 -0.15 5.62 15.38
N ASN A 22 -0.91 6.71 15.29
CA ASN A 22 -2.38 6.66 15.29
C ASN A 22 -2.94 5.85 14.10
N LEU A 23 -2.38 6.00 12.90
CA LEU A 23 -2.78 5.20 11.74
C LEU A 23 -2.37 3.73 11.88
N LYS A 24 -1.17 3.50 12.44
CA LYS A 24 -0.57 2.18 12.62
C LYS A 24 -1.40 1.32 13.58
N ALA A 25 -2.02 1.93 14.60
CA ALA A 25 -2.96 1.26 15.50
C ALA A 25 -4.12 0.57 14.76
N LYS A 26 -4.51 1.07 13.59
CA LYS A 26 -5.51 0.42 12.71
C LYS A 26 -4.87 -0.54 11.71
N SER A 27 -3.78 -0.14 11.07
CA SER A 27 -3.07 -0.97 10.10
C SER A 27 -1.67 -0.42 9.81
N VAL A 28 -0.64 -1.23 10.06
CA VAL A 28 0.76 -0.91 9.77
C VAL A 28 0.98 -0.68 8.27
N LEU A 29 0.36 -1.51 7.42
CA LEU A 29 0.43 -1.37 5.97
C LEU A 29 -0.12 -0.01 5.53
N MET A 30 -1.32 0.34 5.98
CA MET A 30 -1.95 1.62 5.66
C MET A 30 -1.13 2.81 6.15
N ALA A 31 -0.64 2.78 7.39
CA ALA A 31 0.22 3.82 7.94
C ALA A 31 1.47 4.04 7.08
N THR A 32 2.11 2.95 6.65
CA THR A 32 3.30 2.99 5.78
C THR A 32 2.99 3.56 4.40
N VAL A 33 1.89 3.14 3.79
CA VAL A 33 1.45 3.64 2.47
C VAL A 33 1.13 5.14 2.55
N VAL A 34 0.44 5.57 3.60
CA VAL A 34 0.08 6.97 3.81
C VAL A 34 1.30 7.85 4.04
N LEU A 35 2.24 7.42 4.89
CA LEU A 35 3.50 8.15 5.11
C LEU A 35 4.27 8.34 3.80
N LYS A 36 4.39 7.29 2.99
CA LYS A 36 5.05 7.35 1.68
C LYS A 36 4.36 8.33 0.74
N ASN A 37 3.03 8.33 0.72
CA ASN A 37 2.28 9.24 -0.13
C ASN A 37 2.36 10.70 0.35
N LEU A 38 2.45 10.94 1.67
CA LEU A 38 2.70 12.28 2.21
C LEU A 38 4.08 12.78 1.78
N GLY A 39 5.12 11.97 1.98
CA GLY A 39 6.48 12.32 1.57
C GLY A 39 6.61 12.52 0.06
N HIS A 40 5.95 11.70 -0.74
CA HIS A 40 5.95 11.87 -2.19
C HIS A 40 5.19 13.13 -2.63
N TYR A 41 4.11 13.50 -1.95
CA TYR A 41 3.46 14.79 -2.19
C TYR A 41 4.41 15.95 -1.86
N CYS A 42 5.10 15.88 -0.72
CA CYS A 42 6.10 16.86 -0.31
C CYS A 42 7.22 17.01 -1.35
N GLU A 43 7.75 15.91 -1.88
CA GLU A 43 8.74 15.94 -2.97
C GLU A 43 8.19 16.61 -4.24
N LEU A 44 6.97 16.26 -4.66
CA LEU A 44 6.36 16.79 -5.88
C LEU A 44 6.02 18.28 -5.80
N THR A 45 5.74 18.79 -4.60
CA THR A 45 5.33 20.18 -4.37
C THR A 45 6.42 21.02 -3.70
N HIS A 46 7.63 20.46 -3.54
CA HIS A 46 8.76 21.08 -2.87
C HIS A 46 8.40 21.70 -1.51
N THR A 47 7.61 20.96 -0.73
CA THR A 47 7.14 21.40 0.60
C THR A 47 7.47 20.37 1.68
N ASN A 48 7.10 20.64 2.92
CA ASN A 48 7.20 19.70 4.03
C ASN A 48 5.88 19.61 4.83
N PRO A 49 5.70 18.60 5.70
CA PRO A 49 4.46 18.42 6.43
C PRO A 49 4.01 19.63 7.26
N ARG A 50 4.96 20.40 7.83
CA ARG A 50 4.66 21.62 8.61
C ARG A 50 4.20 22.77 7.73
N GLU A 51 4.85 22.98 6.59
CA GLU A 51 4.44 24.00 5.62
C GLU A 51 3.02 23.77 5.11
N ILE A 52 2.64 22.52 4.86
CA ILE A 52 1.27 22.16 4.49
C ILE A 52 0.27 22.64 5.55
N LEU A 53 0.57 22.41 6.84
CA LEU A 53 -0.26 22.89 7.95
C LEU A 53 -0.30 24.42 8.01
N ASN A 54 0.85 25.08 7.87
CA ASN A 54 0.95 26.53 7.93
C ASN A 54 0.15 27.21 6.81
N LYS A 55 0.28 26.72 5.56
CA LYS A 55 -0.50 27.20 4.42
C LYS A 55 -2.00 27.01 4.62
N ALA A 56 -2.41 25.81 5.04
CA ALA A 56 -3.82 25.51 5.28
C ALA A 56 -4.44 26.34 6.43
N LYS A 57 -3.67 26.67 7.47
CA LYS A 57 -4.11 27.55 8.58
C LYS A 57 -4.17 29.02 8.18
N SER A 58 -3.22 29.47 7.35
CA SER A 58 -3.08 30.89 7.01
C SER A 58 -4.16 31.35 6.05
N ASN A 59 -4.43 30.57 5.00
CA ASN A 59 -5.47 30.87 4.03
C ASN A 59 -6.02 29.59 3.38
N ASP A 60 -7.18 29.13 3.86
CA ASP A 60 -7.90 27.97 3.32
C ASP A 60 -8.14 28.06 1.80
N LYS A 61 -8.50 29.25 1.32
CA LYS A 61 -8.83 29.48 -0.09
C LYS A 61 -7.62 29.28 -0.99
N ASP A 62 -6.48 29.86 -0.60
CA ASP A 62 -5.24 29.76 -1.40
C ASP A 62 -4.74 28.32 -1.40
N PHE A 63 -4.76 27.63 -0.25
CA PHE A 63 -4.38 26.22 -0.18
C PHE A 63 -5.25 25.33 -1.07
N ARG A 64 -6.57 25.59 -1.11
CA ARG A 64 -7.49 24.89 -2.02
C ARG A 64 -7.15 25.11 -3.48
N TYR A 65 -6.77 26.33 -3.86
CA TYR A 65 -6.36 26.65 -5.22
C TYR A 65 -5.02 26.01 -5.58
N GLU A 66 -4.02 26.08 -4.70
CA GLU A 66 -2.74 25.39 -4.90
C GLU A 66 -2.94 23.88 -5.10
N PHE A 67 -3.82 23.26 -4.30
CA PHE A 67 -4.12 21.83 -4.46
C PHE A 67 -4.88 21.54 -5.76
N ALA A 68 -5.81 22.41 -6.17
CA ALA A 68 -6.51 22.28 -7.43
C ALA A 68 -5.55 22.39 -8.63
N ASP A 69 -4.60 23.32 -8.58
CA ASP A 69 -3.57 23.50 -9.60
C ASP A 69 -2.65 22.27 -9.67
N PHE A 70 -2.26 21.71 -8.52
CA PHE A 70 -1.54 20.43 -8.47
C PHE A 70 -2.33 19.31 -9.16
N VAL A 71 -3.63 19.19 -8.90
CA VAL A 71 -4.49 18.18 -9.55
C VAL A 71 -4.52 18.37 -11.07
N ARG A 72 -4.61 19.62 -11.55
CA ARG A 72 -4.63 19.93 -12.99
C ARG A 72 -3.29 19.63 -13.65
N ASP A 73 -2.17 20.04 -13.04
CA ASP A 73 -0.83 19.73 -13.53
C ASP A 73 -0.59 18.22 -13.65
N MET A 74 -1.01 17.45 -12.63
CA MET A 74 -0.88 16.00 -12.66
C MET A 74 -1.77 15.36 -13.73
N GLY A 75 -2.98 15.88 -13.95
CA GLY A 75 -3.84 15.49 -15.06
C GLY A 75 -3.21 15.77 -16.42
N ASN A 76 -2.63 16.96 -16.60
CA ASN A 76 -1.94 17.37 -17.83
C ASN A 76 -0.70 16.50 -18.11
N LYS A 77 -0.04 16.01 -17.05
CA LYS A 77 1.05 15.02 -17.13
C LYS A 77 0.58 13.58 -17.40
N GLY A 78 -0.71 13.39 -17.69
CA GLY A 78 -1.31 12.08 -18.01
C GLY A 78 -1.38 11.12 -16.83
N LYS A 79 -1.38 11.63 -15.58
CA LYS A 79 -1.50 10.76 -14.40
C LYS A 79 -2.94 10.33 -14.19
N ALA A 80 -3.14 9.08 -13.81
CA ALA A 80 -4.46 8.52 -13.56
C ALA A 80 -5.21 9.24 -12.43
N GLY A 81 -6.52 9.38 -12.53
CA GLY A 81 -7.35 10.01 -11.50
C GLY A 81 -7.25 9.31 -10.14
N SER A 82 -7.22 7.99 -10.13
CA SER A 82 -6.99 7.17 -8.93
C SER A 82 -5.62 7.44 -8.27
N TYR A 83 -4.59 7.71 -9.08
CA TYR A 83 -3.27 8.12 -8.60
C TYR A 83 -3.31 9.51 -7.94
N ILE A 84 -4.07 10.47 -8.49
CA ILE A 84 -4.17 11.82 -7.91
C ILE A 84 -5.00 11.80 -6.62
N THR A 85 -6.09 11.04 -6.62
CA THR A 85 -7.03 10.88 -5.49
C THR A 85 -6.35 10.40 -4.22
N ARG A 86 -5.31 9.57 -4.33
CA ARG A 86 -4.55 9.10 -3.15
C ARG A 86 -3.92 10.26 -2.37
N PHE A 87 -3.45 11.32 -3.04
CA PHE A 87 -2.88 12.49 -2.37
C PHE A 87 -3.95 13.29 -1.65
N LYS A 88 -5.12 13.47 -2.28
CA LYS A 88 -6.28 14.12 -1.64
C LYS A 88 -6.63 13.44 -0.31
N LYS A 89 -6.72 12.10 -0.30
CA LYS A 89 -7.02 11.31 0.91
C LYS A 89 -5.95 11.50 2.01
N VAL A 90 -4.68 11.52 1.63
CA VAL A 90 -3.56 11.64 2.56
C VAL A 90 -3.49 13.04 3.18
N ILE A 91 -3.61 14.08 2.36
CA ILE A 91 -3.61 15.48 2.83
C ILE A 91 -4.80 15.74 3.75
N LEU A 92 -6.01 15.28 3.39
CA LEU A 92 -7.17 15.42 4.27
C LEU A 92 -6.99 14.67 5.60
N SER A 93 -6.39 13.47 5.58
CA SER A 93 -6.07 12.73 6.81
C SER A 93 -5.08 13.50 7.70
N TRP A 94 -4.04 14.06 7.10
CA TRP A 94 -3.01 14.85 7.80
C TRP A 94 -3.60 16.14 8.41
N LEU A 95 -4.34 16.92 7.61
CA LEU A 95 -5.02 18.14 8.06
C LEU A 95 -6.00 17.85 9.19
N LYS A 96 -6.84 16.81 9.03
CA LYS A 96 -7.83 16.42 10.03
C LYS A 96 -7.19 16.02 11.36
N PHE A 97 -6.09 15.25 11.34
CA PHE A 97 -5.37 14.88 12.56
C PHE A 97 -4.84 16.10 13.31
N ASN A 98 -4.47 17.15 12.59
CA ASN A 98 -3.98 18.41 13.15
C ASN A 98 -5.08 19.46 13.40
N GLY A 99 -6.36 19.03 13.43
CA GLY A 99 -7.50 19.88 13.76
C GLY A 99 -7.98 20.82 12.64
N ILE A 100 -7.48 20.66 11.41
CA ILE A 100 -7.88 21.47 10.26
C ILE A 100 -8.93 20.69 9.44
N SER A 101 -10.17 21.17 9.45
CA SER A 101 -11.26 20.58 8.66
C SER A 101 -11.46 21.35 7.36
N LEU A 102 -11.01 20.78 6.25
CA LEU A 102 -11.01 21.42 4.94
C LEU A 102 -11.79 20.57 3.94
N GLN A 103 -12.70 21.19 3.19
CA GLN A 103 -13.42 20.52 2.10
C GLN A 103 -12.74 20.80 0.75
N LEU A 104 -12.16 19.79 0.13
CA LEU A 104 -11.55 19.88 -1.21
C LEU A 104 -12.60 19.51 -2.28
N ALA A 105 -13.41 20.49 -2.68
CA ALA A 105 -14.53 20.34 -3.62
C ALA A 105 -14.11 20.61 -5.07
N PHE A 106 -13.35 19.67 -5.66
CA PHE A 106 -13.08 19.65 -7.11
C PHE A 106 -13.19 18.21 -7.62
N SER A 107 -13.62 18.09 -8.88
CA SER A 107 -13.81 16.82 -9.57
C SER A 107 -12.50 16.35 -10.19
N ILE A 108 -12.14 15.08 -9.97
CA ILE A 108 -11.00 14.41 -10.58
C ILE A 108 -11.53 13.46 -11.65
N SER A 109 -11.13 13.64 -12.92
CA SER A 109 -11.52 12.72 -13.99
C SER A 109 -10.88 11.34 -13.78
N GLY A 110 -11.63 10.27 -14.02
CA GLY A 110 -11.14 8.91 -13.84
C GLY A 110 -10.76 8.53 -12.40
N GLU A 111 -11.36 9.17 -11.38
CA GLU A 111 -11.08 8.88 -9.96
C GLU A 111 -11.29 7.40 -9.61
N ASN A 112 -12.29 6.77 -10.23
CA ASN A 112 -12.63 5.37 -10.00
C ASN A 112 -12.06 4.41 -11.07
N GLU A 113 -11.25 4.92 -12.00
CA GLU A 113 -10.64 4.08 -13.03
C GLU A 113 -9.39 3.36 -12.51
N THR A 114 -9.26 2.11 -12.92
CA THR A 114 -8.11 1.24 -12.63
C THR A 114 -7.36 0.89 -13.92
N PRO A 115 -6.66 1.86 -14.54
CA PRO A 115 -6.07 1.70 -15.86
C PRO A 115 -5.01 0.58 -15.93
N THR A 116 -4.37 0.25 -14.80
CA THR A 116 -3.40 -0.86 -14.73
C THR A 116 -4.03 -2.24 -14.87
N ILE A 117 -5.33 -2.39 -14.56
CA ILE A 117 -6.06 -3.66 -14.61
C ILE A 117 -6.83 -3.79 -15.93
N ALA A 118 -7.13 -2.67 -16.59
CA ALA A 118 -7.95 -2.64 -17.80
C ALA A 118 -7.47 -3.57 -18.92
N ASN A 119 -6.15 -3.78 -19.03
CA ASN A 119 -5.52 -4.68 -20.01
C ASN A 119 -4.61 -5.73 -19.33
N GLU A 120 -4.95 -6.16 -18.12
CA GLU A 120 -4.16 -7.16 -17.40
C GLU A 120 -4.12 -8.48 -18.19
N LYS A 121 -2.91 -8.92 -18.55
CA LYS A 121 -2.69 -10.21 -19.22
C LYS A 121 -2.63 -11.31 -18.17
N PHE A 122 -3.51 -12.30 -18.31
CA PHE A 122 -3.42 -13.53 -17.52
C PHE A 122 -2.23 -14.40 -17.97
N LEU A 123 -1.56 -15.03 -17.00
CA LEU A 123 -0.48 -15.97 -17.26
C LEU A 123 -1.06 -17.24 -17.91
N CYS A 124 -0.46 -17.70 -19.01
CA CYS A 124 -0.80 -19.01 -19.57
C CYS A 124 -0.07 -20.15 -18.85
N ASN A 125 -0.50 -21.40 -19.08
CA ASN A 125 0.09 -22.59 -18.46
C ASN A 125 1.59 -22.73 -18.76
N GLU A 126 2.03 -22.34 -19.97
CA GLU A 126 3.44 -22.39 -20.38
C GLU A 126 4.30 -21.36 -19.64
N GLU A 127 3.76 -20.15 -19.46
CA GLU A 127 4.39 -19.09 -18.68
C GLU A 127 4.49 -19.49 -17.19
N LEU A 128 3.43 -20.05 -16.62
CA LEU A 128 3.42 -20.57 -15.25
C LEU A 128 4.48 -21.68 -15.07
N ALA A 129 4.55 -22.63 -16.01
CA ALA A 129 5.55 -23.70 -15.96
C ALA A 129 6.99 -23.15 -16.03
N ARG A 130 7.23 -22.10 -16.81
CA ARG A 130 8.54 -21.41 -16.87
C ARG A 130 8.89 -20.76 -15.54
N ILE A 131 7.94 -20.08 -14.89
CA ILE A 131 8.16 -19.43 -13.59
C ILE A 131 8.47 -20.47 -12.51
N LEU A 132 7.69 -21.56 -12.44
CA LEU A 132 7.90 -22.65 -11.49
C LEU A 132 9.30 -23.28 -11.61
N ARG A 133 9.79 -23.50 -12.84
CA ARG A 133 11.14 -24.06 -13.07
C ARG A 133 12.25 -23.15 -12.53
N LYS A 134 12.10 -21.83 -12.65
CA LYS A 134 13.09 -20.84 -12.19
C LYS A 134 13.00 -20.51 -10.70
N ALA A 135 11.88 -20.80 -10.05
CA ALA A 135 11.67 -20.47 -8.65
C ALA A 135 12.46 -21.40 -7.71
N THR A 136 12.83 -20.86 -6.54
CA THR A 136 13.37 -21.63 -5.40
C THR A 136 12.33 -22.61 -4.87
N SER A 137 12.74 -23.59 -4.05
CA SER A 137 11.80 -24.56 -3.44
C SER A 137 10.65 -23.87 -2.71
N ARG A 138 10.94 -22.83 -1.90
CA ARG A 138 9.92 -22.01 -1.25
C ARG A 138 9.05 -21.24 -2.25
N GLY A 139 9.66 -20.65 -3.27
CA GLY A 139 8.95 -19.92 -4.31
C GLY A 139 7.97 -20.81 -5.08
N ARG A 140 8.35 -22.05 -5.40
CA ARG A 140 7.48 -23.02 -6.09
C ARG A 140 6.23 -23.32 -5.29
N VAL A 141 6.35 -23.54 -3.98
CA VAL A 141 5.19 -23.79 -3.10
C VAL A 141 4.26 -22.58 -3.07
N VAL A 142 4.81 -21.37 -2.89
CA VAL A 142 4.03 -20.12 -2.89
C VAL A 142 3.30 -19.91 -4.22
N ILE A 143 3.99 -20.08 -5.34
CA ILE A 143 3.40 -19.96 -6.68
C ILE A 143 2.30 -21.00 -6.88
N ALA A 144 2.55 -22.26 -6.52
CA ALA A 144 1.57 -23.33 -6.67
C ALA A 144 0.32 -23.08 -5.83
N MET A 145 0.48 -22.64 -4.58
CA MET A 145 -0.64 -22.26 -3.72
C MET A 145 -1.49 -21.16 -4.36
N MET A 146 -0.89 -20.06 -4.83
CA MET A 146 -1.66 -18.98 -5.47
C MET A 146 -2.31 -19.43 -6.78
N ALA A 147 -1.56 -20.11 -7.65
CA ALA A 147 -2.03 -20.48 -8.99
C ALA A 147 -3.12 -21.56 -8.99
N PHE A 148 -3.04 -22.55 -8.09
CA PHE A 148 -3.94 -23.70 -8.10
C PHE A 148 -5.06 -23.63 -7.06
N SER A 149 -4.95 -22.77 -6.04
CA SER A 149 -6.02 -22.60 -5.03
C SER A 149 -6.59 -21.19 -4.96
N GLY A 150 -6.05 -20.23 -5.72
CA GLY A 150 -6.53 -18.85 -5.73
C GLY A 150 -6.25 -18.09 -4.44
N LEU A 151 -5.33 -18.59 -3.59
CA LEU A 151 -4.95 -17.90 -2.36
C LEU A 151 -4.37 -16.53 -2.67
N ARG A 152 -4.84 -15.51 -1.94
CA ARG A 152 -4.26 -14.17 -2.02
C ARG A 152 -2.88 -14.18 -1.35
N PRO A 153 -1.93 -13.34 -1.81
CA PRO A 153 -0.63 -13.22 -1.15
C PRO A 153 -0.73 -12.97 0.36
N GLU A 154 -1.68 -12.13 0.79
CA GLU A 154 -1.91 -11.81 2.21
C GLU A 154 -2.47 -12.98 3.03
N SER A 155 -3.05 -14.01 2.38
CA SER A 155 -3.45 -15.25 3.05
C SER A 155 -2.25 -16.15 3.34
N LEU A 156 -1.20 -16.11 2.51
CA LEU A 156 0.02 -16.86 2.73
C LEU A 156 0.90 -16.23 3.83
N GLY A 157 0.84 -14.90 3.97
CA GLY A 157 1.55 -14.17 5.01
C GLY A 157 1.07 -12.73 5.13
N ASN A 158 0.99 -12.21 6.35
CA ASN A 158 0.66 -10.81 6.58
C ASN A 158 1.87 -9.88 6.29
N TYR A 159 1.62 -8.57 6.28
CA TYR A 159 2.61 -7.55 5.93
C TYR A 159 3.89 -7.60 6.79
N GLU A 160 3.77 -7.97 8.06
CA GLU A 160 4.89 -8.06 9.01
C GLU A 160 5.54 -9.46 9.04
N GLY A 161 4.99 -10.44 8.31
CA GLY A 161 5.45 -11.82 8.31
C GLY A 161 5.26 -12.56 9.64
N THR A 162 4.36 -12.07 10.49
CA THR A 162 4.07 -12.62 11.83
C THR A 162 2.93 -13.63 11.83
N ASP A 163 2.11 -13.64 10.78
CA ASP A 163 0.97 -14.55 10.65
C ASP A 163 0.69 -14.89 9.18
N GLY A 164 -0.15 -15.89 8.94
CA GLY A 164 -0.50 -16.39 7.61
C GLY A 164 -0.91 -17.86 7.64
N LEU A 165 -0.89 -18.51 6.47
CA LEU A 165 -1.19 -19.93 6.34
C LEU A 165 -0.22 -20.78 7.18
N ARG A 166 -0.79 -21.64 8.03
CA ARG A 166 -0.04 -22.55 8.92
C ARG A 166 -0.17 -23.99 8.44
N LEU A 167 0.77 -24.84 8.86
CA LEU A 167 0.72 -26.27 8.55
C LEU A 167 -0.57 -26.94 9.04
N GLY A 168 -1.15 -26.45 10.14
CA GLY A 168 -2.41 -26.96 10.69
C GLY A 168 -3.65 -26.66 9.84
N ASP A 169 -3.56 -25.73 8.88
CA ASP A 169 -4.68 -25.38 8.00
C ASP A 169 -4.86 -26.39 6.86
N ILE A 170 -3.84 -27.24 6.61
CA ILE A 170 -3.87 -28.30 5.61
C ILE A 170 -4.44 -29.57 6.26
N LYS A 171 -5.72 -29.88 5.99
CA LYS A 171 -6.45 -30.98 6.65
C LYS A 171 -5.80 -32.35 6.43
N GLU A 172 -5.23 -32.55 5.25
CA GLU A 172 -4.57 -33.78 4.83
C GLU A 172 -3.17 -33.94 5.44
N LEU A 173 -2.64 -32.90 6.09
CA LEU A 173 -1.31 -32.91 6.69
C LEU A 173 -1.39 -33.33 8.16
N LYS A 174 -0.68 -34.40 8.51
CA LYS A 174 -0.50 -34.84 9.90
C LYS A 174 0.91 -34.57 10.37
N LEU A 175 1.00 -33.81 11.46
CA LEU A 175 2.24 -33.53 12.18
C LEU A 175 2.45 -34.59 13.25
N SER A 176 3.56 -35.33 13.16
CA SER A 176 3.97 -36.26 14.20
C SER A 176 5.12 -35.67 15.01
N VAL A 177 4.78 -35.03 16.13
CA VAL A 177 5.75 -34.42 17.06
C VAL A 177 6.77 -35.44 17.56
N ARG A 178 6.32 -36.67 17.86
CA ARG A 178 7.16 -37.75 18.40
C ARG A 178 8.29 -38.20 17.46
N TYR A 179 8.09 -38.05 16.14
CA TYR A 179 9.04 -38.53 15.13
C TYR A 179 9.60 -37.39 14.28
N ASN A 180 9.31 -36.13 14.64
CA ASN A 180 9.61 -34.93 13.87
C ASN A 180 9.34 -35.12 12.35
N SER A 181 8.20 -35.70 12.01
CA SER A 181 7.85 -36.05 10.63
C SER A 181 6.50 -35.47 10.21
N ILE A 182 6.39 -35.20 8.92
CA ILE A 182 5.19 -34.72 8.25
C ILE A 182 4.70 -35.84 7.34
N ARG A 183 3.42 -36.19 7.43
CA ARG A 183 2.78 -37.14 6.51
C ARG A 183 1.56 -36.48 5.86
N PHE A 184 1.45 -36.64 4.55
CA PHE A 184 0.24 -36.33 3.82
C PHE A 184 -0.62 -37.59 3.73
N LEU A 185 -1.90 -37.45 4.06
CA LEU A 185 -2.92 -38.43 3.73
C LEU A 185 -3.28 -38.22 2.26
N LEU A 186 -2.67 -39.00 1.37
CA LEU A 186 -3.08 -39.02 -0.03
C LEU A 186 -4.46 -39.68 -0.11
N LEU A 187 -5.41 -39.00 -0.76
CA LEU A 187 -6.67 -39.57 -1.22
C LEU A 187 -6.43 -40.50 -2.41
#